data_AF-A0A366DX46-F1
#
_entry.id   AF-A0A366DX46-F1
#
_cell.length_a   1.000
_cell.length_b   1.000
_cell.length_c   1.000
_cell.angle_alpha   90.00
_cell.angle_beta   90.00
_cell.angle_gamma   90.00
#
_symmetry.space_group_name_H-M   'P 1'
#
loop_
_entity.id
_entity.type
_entity.pdbx_description
1 polymer ?
#
loop_
_entity_poly.entity_id
_entity_poly.type
_entity_poly.pdbx_seq_one_letter_code
_entity_poly.pdbx_strand_id
1 'polypeptide(L)'
;MAGGFEQLDAVPGFSIPVHRALTEHILLGGAPRSIAIVNGTLAGAVGLGLRLWLVGIAIWAVGHFLAVWAAKRDPLFVEVGRKHLRIPGHLSV
;
A
#
# COMPACT_ATOMS: atom_id res chain seq x y z
N MET A 1 35.15 -16.60 12.69
CA MET A 1 35.15 -15.12 12.56
C MET A 1 34.20 -14.74 11.44
N ALA A 2 32.98 -14.33 11.76
CA ALA A 2 32.06 -13.73 10.80
C ALA A 2 32.09 -12.23 11.05
N GLY A 3 32.58 -11.47 10.07
CA GLY A 3 32.61 -10.01 10.14
C GLY A 3 31.18 -9.50 10.27
N GLY A 4 30.84 -9.00 11.45
CA GLY A 4 29.65 -8.18 11.62
C GLY A 4 29.82 -6.97 10.70
N PHE A 5 28.79 -6.65 9.94
CA PHE A 5 28.68 -5.32 9.35
C PHE A 5 28.72 -4.34 10.53
N GLU A 6 29.87 -3.70 10.77
CA GLU A 6 29.90 -2.51 11.60
C GLU A 6 28.88 -1.57 10.96
N GLN A 7 27.76 -1.39 11.67
CA GLN A 7 27.00 -0.17 11.57
C GLN A 7 28.04 0.92 11.82
N LEU A 8 28.61 1.47 10.74
CA LEU A 8 29.56 2.57 10.84
C LEU A 8 28.76 3.69 11.49
N ASP A 9 28.88 3.79 12.81
CA ASP A 9 28.04 4.63 13.62
C ASP A 9 28.08 6.04 13.03
N ALA A 10 26.89 6.50 12.67
CA ALA A 10 26.55 7.85 12.25
C ALA A 10 27.67 8.87 12.48
N VAL A 11 28.32 9.34 11.41
CA VAL A 11 29.28 10.45 11.51
C VAL A 11 28.56 11.61 12.21
N PRO A 12 29.06 12.11 13.35
CA PRO A 12 28.40 13.17 14.10
C PRO A 12 28.12 14.37 13.22
N GLY A 13 26.85 14.78 13.12
CA GLY A 13 26.41 15.90 12.28
C GLY A 13 26.03 15.56 10.83
N PHE A 14 26.20 14.32 10.36
CA PHE A 14 25.80 13.87 9.02
C PHE A 14 24.59 12.93 8.98
N SER A 15 24.08 12.51 10.14
CA SER A 15 22.85 11.73 10.26
C SER A 15 21.75 12.54 10.94
N ILE A 16 20.54 12.49 10.39
CA ILE A 16 19.34 13.08 10.99
C ILE A 16 18.25 12.01 11.05
N PRO A 17 17.48 11.92 12.15
CA PRO A 17 16.39 10.95 12.25
C PRO A 17 15.30 11.29 11.23
N VAL A 18 14.96 10.32 10.38
CA VAL A 18 13.84 10.41 9.44
C VAL A 18 12.61 9.76 10.06
N HIS A 19 11.46 10.41 9.94
CA HIS A 19 10.20 9.83 10.39
C HIS A 19 9.87 8.62 9.52
N ARG A 20 9.57 7.48 10.15
CA ARG A 20 9.14 6.26 9.44
C ARG A 20 7.98 6.50 8.48
N ALA A 21 7.09 7.44 8.78
CA ALA A 21 5.99 7.82 7.89
C ALA A 21 6.44 8.33 6.49
N LEU A 22 7.70 8.77 6.35
CA LEU A 22 8.28 9.24 5.09
C LEU A 22 8.85 8.10 4.23
N THR A 23 9.18 6.96 4.85
CA THR A 23 9.89 5.85 4.20
C THR A 23 9.08 4.56 4.17
N GLU A 24 8.21 4.36 5.15
CA GLU A 24 7.34 3.19 5.27
C GLU A 24 5.97 3.45 4.66
N HIS A 25 5.38 2.39 4.12
CA HIS A 25 4.08 2.46 3.48
C HIS A 25 2.97 2.70 4.53
N ILE A 26 2.04 3.61 4.24
CA ILE A 26 0.89 3.86 5.11
C ILE A 26 -0.17 2.78 4.85
N LEU A 27 -0.19 1.77 5.72
CA LEU A 27 -1.18 0.71 5.71
C LEU A 27 -2.37 1.06 6.60
N LEU A 28 -3.57 0.69 6.17
CA LEU A 28 -4.81 0.74 6.93
C LEU A 28 -5.32 -0.70 7.11
N GLY A 29 -5.19 -1.26 8.31
CA GLY A 29 -5.58 -2.65 8.58
C GLY A 29 -4.79 -3.69 7.77
N GLY A 30 -3.57 -3.35 7.33
CA GLY A 30 -2.73 -4.22 6.50
C GLY A 30 -2.91 -4.06 4.98
N ALA A 31 -3.86 -3.25 4.52
CA ALA A 31 -4.03 -2.89 3.11
C ALA A 31 -3.44 -1.49 2.82
N PRO A 32 -3.03 -1.17 1.58
CA PRO A 32 -2.59 0.18 1.25
C PRO A 32 -3.75 1.16 1.40
N ARG A 33 -3.50 2.28 2.07
CA ARG A 33 -4.54 3.27 2.43
C ARG A 33 -5.44 3.66 1.25
N SER A 34 -4.87 3.87 0.07
CA SER A 34 -5.62 4.27 -1.13
C SER A 34 -6.67 3.23 -1.54
N ILE A 35 -6.29 1.95 -1.57
CA ILE A 35 -7.21 0.85 -1.91
C ILE A 35 -8.24 0.65 -0.82
N ALA A 36 -7.84 0.72 0.45
CA ALA A 36 -8.75 0.55 1.56
C ALA A 36 -9.86 1.62 1.55
N ILE A 37 -9.52 2.88 1.27
CA ILE A 37 -10.49 3.98 1.13
C ILE A 37 -11.43 3.72 -0.06
N VAL A 38 -10.90 3.45 -1.26
CA VAL A 38 -11.71 3.22 -2.46
C VAL A 38 -12.67 2.05 -2.26
N ASN A 39 -12.19 0.94 -1.69
CA ASN A 39 -13.01 -0.23 -1.41
C ASN A 39 -14.10 0.07 -0.38
N GLY A 40 -13.77 0.79 0.70
CA GLY A 40 -14.73 1.23 1.70
C GLY A 40 -15.80 2.16 1.13
N THR A 41 -15.42 3.11 0.29
CA THR A 41 -16.35 4.01 -0.40
C THR A 41 -17.28 3.25 -1.35
N LEU A 42 -16.73 2.33 -2.15
CA LEU A 42 -17.54 1.50 -3.06
C LEU A 42 -18.54 0.64 -2.28
N ALA A 43 -18.09 -0.02 -1.23
CA ALA A 43 -18.94 -0.82 -0.36
C ALA A 43 -20.03 0.03 0.32
N GLY A 44 -19.70 1.23 0.78
CA GLY A 44 -20.67 2.16 1.38
C GLY A 44 -21.70 2.65 0.36
N ALA A 45 -21.26 3.01 -0.85
CA ALA A 45 -22.14 3.45 -1.92
C ALA A 45 -23.13 2.35 -2.32
N VAL A 46 -22.68 1.10 -2.43
CA VAL A 46 -23.55 -0.05 -2.75
C VAL A 46 -24.43 -0.44 -1.56
N GLY A 47 -23.83 -0.59 -0.37
CA GLY A 47 -24.50 -1.10 0.82
C GLY A 47 -25.56 -0.14 1.37
N LEU A 48 -25.20 1.13 1.52
CA LEU A 48 -26.08 2.16 2.06
C LEU A 48 -26.90 2.82 0.96
N GLY A 49 -26.27 3.15 -0.18
CA GLY A 49 -26.93 3.89 -1.27
C GLY A 49 -28.02 3.08 -1.98
N LEU A 50 -27.77 1.81 -2.30
CA LEU A 50 -28.77 0.92 -2.90
C LEU A 50 -29.55 0.10 -1.86
N ARG A 51 -29.28 0.30 -0.56
CA ARG A 51 -29.78 -0.51 0.58
C ARG A 51 -29.40 -2.01 0.49
N LEU A 52 -28.45 -2.36 -0.37
CA LEU A 52 -27.93 -3.71 -0.54
C LEU A 52 -26.85 -4.01 0.51
N TRP A 53 -27.15 -3.85 1.79
CA TRP A 53 -26.17 -3.86 2.87
C TRP A 53 -25.32 -5.14 2.91
N LEU A 54 -25.91 -6.31 2.64
CA LEU A 54 -25.19 -7.58 2.53
C LEU A 54 -24.18 -7.58 1.38
N VAL A 55 -24.57 -7.06 0.22
CA VAL A 55 -23.69 -6.95 -0.95
C VAL A 55 -22.57 -5.96 -0.65
N GLY A 56 -22.87 -4.83 -0.01
CA GLY A 56 -21.87 -3.86 0.43
C GLY A 56 -20.84 -4.49 1.39
N ILE A 57 -21.29 -5.25 2.38
CA ILE A 57 -20.40 -5.99 3.29
C ILE A 57 -19.56 -7.03 2.53
N ALA A 58 -20.16 -7.78 1.60
CA ALA A 58 -19.44 -8.77 0.81
C ALA A 58 -18.34 -8.11 -0.04
N ILE A 59 -18.65 -7.00 -0.72
CA ILE A 59 -17.68 -6.20 -1.47
C ILE A 59 -16.56 -5.73 -0.56
N TRP A 60 -16.92 -5.17 0.60
CA TRP A 60 -15.94 -4.67 1.56
C TRP A 60 -15.00 -5.78 2.02
N ALA A 61 -15.54 -6.90 2.50
CA ALA A 61 -14.77 -8.00 3.06
C ALA A 61 -13.85 -8.64 2.02
N VAL A 62 -14.38 -8.96 0.83
CA VAL A 62 -13.60 -9.58 -0.25
C VAL A 62 -12.53 -8.60 -0.74
N GLY A 63 -12.89 -7.35 -1.04
CA GLY A 63 -11.95 -6.35 -1.53
C GLY A 63 -10.85 -6.03 -0.52
N HIS A 64 -11.18 -5.95 0.77
CA HIS A 64 -10.20 -5.65 1.81
C HIS A 64 -9.28 -6.84 2.05
N PHE A 65 -9.80 -8.07 2.09
CA PHE A 65 -8.98 -9.27 2.23
C PHE A 65 -8.00 -9.43 1.07
N LEU A 66 -8.45 -9.22 -0.17
CA LEU A 66 -7.59 -9.22 -1.35
C LEU A 66 -6.52 -8.13 -1.26
N ALA A 67 -6.87 -6.93 -0.79
CA ALA A 67 -5.92 -5.84 -0.62
C ALA A 67 -4.84 -6.14 0.45
N VAL A 68 -5.23 -6.75 1.57
CA VAL A 68 -4.29 -7.20 2.62
C VAL A 68 -3.39 -8.32 2.08
N TRP A 69 -3.95 -9.28 1.35
CA TRP A 69 -3.18 -10.36 0.72
C TRP A 69 -2.15 -9.82 -0.27
N ALA A 70 -2.54 -8.86 -1.12
CA ALA A 70 -1.65 -8.20 -2.07
C ALA A 70 -0.55 -7.42 -1.36
N ALA A 71 -0.89 -6.63 -0.34
CA ALA A 71 0.06 -5.88 0.47
C ALA A 71 1.09 -6.77 1.18
N LYS A 72 0.66 -7.95 1.63
CA LYS A 72 1.54 -8.95 2.22
C LYS A 72 2.57 -9.50 1.22
N ARG A 73 2.25 -9.52 -0.07
CA ARG A 73 3.17 -9.96 -1.14
C ARG A 73 4.08 -8.84 -1.62
N ASP A 74 3.52 -7.65 -1.82
CA ASP A 74 4.26 -6.45 -2.22
C ASP A 74 3.49 -5.21 -1.76
N PRO A 75 4.01 -4.42 -0.80
CA PRO A 75 3.37 -3.17 -0.37
C PRO A 75 3.24 -2.11 -1.48
N LEU A 76 4.10 -2.15 -2.50
CA LEU A 76 4.17 -1.17 -3.58
C LEU A 76 3.38 -1.56 -4.84
N PHE A 77 2.62 -2.67 -4.80
CA PHE A 77 1.93 -3.21 -5.98
C PHE A 77 1.06 -2.17 -6.71
N VAL A 78 0.42 -1.25 -5.97
CA VAL A 78 -0.45 -0.20 -6.51
C VAL A 78 0.36 0.83 -7.30
N GLU A 79 1.52 1.21 -6.77
CA GLU A 79 2.39 2.20 -7.38
C GLU A 79 3.08 1.63 -8.62
N VAL A 80 3.55 0.39 -8.55
CA VAL A 80 4.12 -0.35 -9.68
C VAL A 80 3.09 -0.52 -10.78
N GLY A 81 1.87 -0.98 -10.46
CA GLY A 81 0.79 -1.14 -11.43
C GLY A 81 0.43 0.18 -12.11
N ARG A 82 0.32 1.27 -11.34
CA ARG A 82 0.06 2.61 -11.89
C ARG A 82 1.20 3.09 -12.79
N LYS A 83 2.44 2.87 -12.39
CA LYS A 83 3.62 3.21 -13.18
C LYS A 83 3.65 2.42 -14.48
N HIS A 84 3.31 1.14 -14.44
CA HIS A 84 3.24 0.26 -15.60
C HIS A 84 2.17 0.71 -16.61
N LEU A 85 1.01 1.17 -16.13
CA LEU A 85 -0.04 1.71 -17.00
C LEU A 85 0.32 3.08 -17.59
N ARG A 86 1.15 3.87 -16.91
CA ARG A 86 1.51 5.23 -17.33
C ARG A 86 2.68 5.25 -18.31
N ILE A 87 3.63 4.34 -18.20
CA ILE A 87 4.84 4.33 -19.02
C ILE A 87 4.57 3.47 -20.27
N PRO A 88 4.86 3.96 -21.49
CA PRO A 88 4.75 3.14 -22.69
C PRO A 88 5.67 1.92 -22.59
N GLY A 89 5.18 0.75 -23.00
CA GLY A 89 5.93 -0.52 -22.94
C GLY A 89 7.13 -0.61 -23.89
N HIS A 90 7.48 0.48 -24.56
CA HIS A 90 8.62 0.60 -25.45
C HIS A 90 9.40 1.88 -25.12
N LEU A 91 10.72 1.82 -25.29
CA LEU A 91 11.59 2.98 -25.22
C LEU A 91 11.64 3.59 -26.63
N SER A 92 11.08 4.77 -26.83
CA SER A 92 11.32 5.61 -28.01
C SER A 92 12.41 6.62 -27.68
N VAL A 93 13.49 6.63 -28.45
CA VAL A 93 14.54 7.68 -28.44
C VAL A 93 14.04 8.91 -29.18
#